data_AF-A0A355C9G5-F1
#
_entry.id   AF-A0A355C9G5-F1
#
_cell.length_a   1.000
_cell.length_b   1.000
_cell.length_c   1.000
_cell.angle_alpha   90.00
_cell.angle_beta   90.00
_cell.angle_gamma   90.00
#
_symmetry.space_group_name_H-M   'P 1'
#
loop_
_entity.id
_entity.type
_entity.pdbx_description
1 polymer ?
#
loop_
_entity_poly.entity_id
_entity_poly.type
_entity_poly.pdbx_seq_one_letter_code
_entity_poly.pdbx_strand_id
1 'polypeptide(L)'
;MLEKFLKQISFSSHQDFVDNYAIQVPENFNFAYDVVDEWAKTHPTKRALCWTNDKGQHKDLNFSQLKKLSDKTASFLLSLGIRKGDMVMLILKRNIEFWHVILALHKIGA
;
A
#
# COMPACT_ATOMS: atom_id res chain seq x y z
N MET A 1 -3.58 -0.02 13.82
CA MET A 1 -3.75 -0.07 12.35
C MET A 1 -4.64 -1.23 11.94
N LEU A 2 -4.35 -2.48 12.35
CA LEU A 2 -5.22 -3.64 12.06
C LEU A 2 -6.55 -3.60 12.84
N GLU A 3 -6.52 -3.01 14.04
CA GLU A 3 -7.68 -2.83 14.93
C GLU A 3 -8.77 -1.94 14.29
N LYS A 4 -8.45 -1.20 13.23
CA LYS A 4 -9.43 -0.42 12.46
C LYS A 4 -10.29 -1.28 11.53
N PHE A 5 -9.81 -2.48 11.18
CA PHE A 5 -10.40 -3.33 10.15
C PHE A 5 -10.75 -4.73 10.65
N LEU A 6 -10.42 -5.06 11.91
CA LEU A 6 -10.67 -6.37 12.50
C LEU A 6 -11.45 -6.21 13.80
N LYS A 7 -12.45 -7.06 14.01
CA LYS A 7 -13.22 -7.11 15.26
C LYS A 7 -12.32 -7.37 16.48
N GLN A 8 -11.31 -8.21 16.32
CA GLN A 8 -10.26 -8.48 17.30
C GLN A 8 -8.97 -8.92 16.60
N ILE A 9 -7.83 -8.71 17.25
CA ILE A 9 -6.49 -9.01 16.68
C ILE A 9 -5.72 -10.10 17.44
N SER A 10 -6.28 -10.56 18.56
CA SER A 10 -5.70 -11.60 19.41
C SER A 10 -6.72 -12.71 19.60
N PHE A 11 -6.24 -13.96 19.59
CA PHE A 11 -7.05 -15.16 19.71
C PHE A 11 -6.35 -16.15 20.63
N SER A 12 -7.14 -16.85 21.44
CA SER A 12 -6.68 -17.79 22.46
C SER A 12 -6.41 -19.20 21.92
N SER A 13 -7.03 -19.55 20.78
CA SER A 13 -6.86 -20.84 20.11
C SER A 13 -7.18 -20.72 18.61
N HIS A 14 -6.86 -21.76 17.84
CA HIS A 14 -7.28 -21.85 16.44
C HIS A 14 -8.80 -21.85 16.29
N GLN A 15 -9.52 -22.55 17.17
CA GLN A 15 -10.99 -22.59 17.12
C GLN A 15 -11.59 -21.21 17.38
N ASP A 16 -11.07 -20.48 18.37
CA ASP A 16 -11.44 -19.10 18.65
C ASP A 16 -11.19 -18.18 17.43
N PHE A 17 -10.07 -18.36 16.73
CA PHE A 17 -9.81 -17.64 15.47
C PHE A 17 -10.85 -17.95 14.39
N VAL A 18 -11.15 -19.23 14.18
CA VAL A 18 -12.15 -19.66 13.18
C VAL A 18 -13.53 -19.07 13.50
N ASP A 19 -13.93 -19.06 14.77
CA ASP A 19 -15.27 -18.65 15.17
C ASP A 19 -15.44 -17.13 15.26
N ASN A 20 -14.37 -16.39 15.57
CA ASN A 20 -14.46 -14.96 15.90
C ASN A 20 -13.74 -14.03 14.93
N TYR A 21 -12.95 -14.54 13.97
CA TYR A 21 -12.32 -13.69 12.97
C TYR A 21 -13.37 -13.03 12.08
N ALA A 22 -13.41 -11.70 12.12
CA ALA A 22 -14.30 -10.91 11.29
C ALA A 22 -13.61 -9.62 10.85
N ILE A 23 -13.68 -9.35 9.55
CA ILE A 23 -13.21 -8.11 8.94
C ILE A 23 -14.33 -7.08 9.01
N GLN A 24 -14.03 -5.91 9.55
CA GLN A 24 -14.87 -4.72 9.48
C GLN A 24 -14.49 -3.95 8.21
N VAL A 25 -15.29 -4.09 7.16
CA VAL A 25 -15.05 -3.41 5.87
C VAL A 25 -15.64 -2.01 5.94
N PRO A 26 -14.83 -0.94 5.88
CA PRO A 26 -15.34 0.43 5.83
C PRO A 26 -16.10 0.68 4.51
N GLU A 27 -17.09 1.56 4.54
CA GLU A 27 -17.84 1.96 3.34
C GLU A 27 -16.91 2.54 2.25
N ASN A 28 -15.89 3.30 2.66
CA ASN A 28 -14.88 3.86 1.78
C ASN A 28 -13.50 3.40 2.23
N PHE A 29 -12.94 2.41 1.54
CA PHE A 29 -11.59 1.91 1.79
C PHE A 29 -10.72 2.07 0.54
N ASN A 30 -9.55 2.67 0.72
CA ASN A 30 -8.49 2.78 -0.27
C ASN A 30 -7.15 2.37 0.36
N PHE A 31 -6.58 1.26 -0.10
CA PHE A 31 -5.34 0.71 0.48
C PHE A 31 -4.17 1.71 0.52
N ALA A 32 -4.03 2.58 -0.48
CA ALA A 32 -2.92 3.53 -0.52
C ALA A 32 -3.09 4.65 0.53
N TYR A 33 -4.33 5.03 0.87
CA TYR A 33 -4.60 6.03 1.90
C TYR A 33 -4.74 5.40 3.29
N ASP A 34 -5.59 4.39 3.43
CA ASP A 34 -5.99 3.85 4.73
C ASP A 34 -4.95 2.92 5.36
N VAL A 35 -4.02 2.39 4.56
CA VAL A 35 -2.93 1.53 5.02
C VAL A 35 -1.58 2.22 4.84
N VAL A 36 -1.17 2.52 3.60
CA VAL A 36 0.19 3.01 3.34
C VAL A 36 0.41 4.41 3.93
N ASP A 37 -0.49 5.36 3.67
CA ASP A 37 -0.34 6.71 4.18
C ASP A 37 -0.53 6.78 5.71
N GLU A 38 -1.40 5.95 6.30
CA GLU A 38 -1.55 5.86 7.75
C GLU A 38 -0.29 5.31 8.43
N TRP A 39 0.36 4.31 7.84
CA TRP A 39 1.68 3.86 8.30
C TRP A 39 2.75 4.93 8.11
N ALA A 40 2.74 5.66 6.99
CA ALA A 40 3.67 6.76 6.76
C ALA A 40 3.51 7.87 7.82
N LYS A 41 2.28 8.08 8.30
CA LYS A 41 1.97 9.04 9.37
C LYS A 41 2.39 8.54 10.75
N THR A 42 2.05 7.30 11.10
CA THR A 42 2.23 6.77 12.46
C THR A 42 3.59 6.15 12.71
N HIS A 43 4.21 5.55 11.68
CA HIS A 43 5.51 4.89 11.76
C HIS A 43 6.36 5.22 10.51
N PRO A 44 6.71 6.50 10.29
CA PRO A 44 7.33 6.97 9.05
C PRO A 44 8.63 6.26 8.67
N THR A 45 9.41 5.84 9.67
CA THR A 45 10.72 5.18 9.49
C THR A 45 10.64 3.67 9.38
N LYS A 46 9.45 3.07 9.60
CA LYS A 46 9.27 1.62 9.47
C LYS A 46 9.50 1.22 8.02
N ARG A 47 10.36 0.22 7.80
CA ARG A 47 10.61 -0.35 6.47
C ARG A 47 9.31 -0.93 5.90
N ALA A 48 8.94 -0.45 4.72
CA ALA A 48 7.78 -0.91 3.96
C ALA A 48 8.17 -1.91 2.87
N LEU A 49 9.34 -1.70 2.24
CA LEU A 49 9.82 -2.52 1.14
C LEU A 49 11.33 -2.73 1.27
N CYS A 50 11.76 -3.96 1.08
CA CYS A 50 13.14 -4.36 0.85
C CYS A 50 13.23 -4.91 -0.57
N TRP A 51 13.97 -4.24 -1.44
CA TRP A 51 14.16 -4.64 -2.82
C TRP A 51 15.61 -5.05 -3.05
N THR A 52 15.80 -6.19 -3.72
CA THR A 52 17.13 -6.70 -4.08
C THR A 52 17.14 -7.23 -5.52
N ASN A 53 18.34 -7.43 -6.08
CA ASN A 53 18.52 -8.11 -7.36
C ASN A 53 19.74 -9.06 -7.38
N ASP A 54 19.90 -9.75 -8.50
CA ASP A 54 20.98 -10.71 -8.78
C ASP A 54 22.37 -10.08 -8.92
N LYS A 55 22.45 -8.75 -9.03
CA LYS A 55 23.70 -7.98 -9.03
C LYS A 55 24.12 -7.49 -7.65
N GLY A 56 23.44 -7.94 -6.58
CA GLY A 56 23.72 -7.54 -5.21
C GLY A 56 23.25 -6.11 -4.86
N GLN A 57 22.44 -5.47 -5.71
CA GLN A 57 21.86 -4.18 -5.35
C GLN A 57 20.77 -4.38 -4.28
N HIS A 58 20.70 -3.43 -3.36
CA HIS A 58 19.72 -3.42 -2.27
C HIS A 58 19.16 -2.01 -2.09
N LYS A 59 17.84 -1.90 -1.97
CA LYS A 59 17.13 -0.65 -1.68
C LYS A 59 16.02 -0.92 -0.68
N ASP A 60 16.07 -0.22 0.45
CA ASP A 60 14.97 -0.18 1.41
C ASP A 60 14.17 1.10 1.21
N LEU A 61 12.85 0.98 1.21
CA LEU A 61 11.93 2.11 1.33
C LEU A 61 11.17 1.99 2.65
N ASN A 62 11.17 3.07 3.43
CA ASN A 62 10.25 3.21 4.55
C ASN A 62 8.88 3.74 4.06
N PHE A 63 7.87 3.69 4.94
CA PHE A 63 6.52 4.13 4.57
C PHE A 63 6.45 5.61 4.19
N SER A 64 7.24 6.48 4.83
CA SER A 64 7.30 7.91 4.45
C SER A 64 7.84 8.12 3.02
N GLN A 65 8.90 7.41 2.65
CA GLN A 65 9.45 7.43 1.29
C GLN A 65 8.47 6.85 0.27
N LEU A 66 7.81 5.74 0.60
CA LEU A 66 6.84 5.10 -0.30
C LEU A 66 5.61 5.98 -0.54
N LYS A 67 5.10 6.65 0.51
CA LYS A 67 4.07 7.68 0.39
C LYS A 67 4.52 8.82 -0.52
N LYS A 68 5.70 9.40 -0.27
CA LYS A 68 6.23 10.51 -1.06
C LYS A 68 6.39 10.14 -2.54
N LEU A 69 6.89 8.94 -2.84
CA LEU A 69 7.03 8.46 -4.22
C LEU A 69 5.67 8.24 -4.88
N SER A 70 4.72 7.59 -4.19
CA SER A 70 3.37 7.38 -4.74
C SER A 70 2.60 8.68 -4.96
N ASP A 71 2.74 9.69 -4.08
CA ASP A 71 2.13 11.01 -4.26
C ASP A 71 2.69 11.74 -5.49
N LYS A 72 4.03 11.70 -5.66
CA LYS A 72 4.69 12.26 -6.85
C LYS A 72 4.26 11.54 -8.12
N THR A 73 4.19 10.21 -8.09
CA THR A 73 3.76 9.41 -9.25
C THR A 73 2.29 9.65 -9.58
N ALA A 74 1.41 9.77 -8.57
CA ALA A 74 0.00 10.11 -8.77
C ALA A 74 -0.14 11.49 -9.46
N SER A 75 0.60 12.49 -8.98
CA SER A 75 0.63 13.82 -9.60
C SER A 75 1.12 13.78 -11.04
N PHE A 76 2.14 12.98 -11.34
CA PHE A 76 2.64 12.77 -12.70
C PHE A 76 1.59 12.12 -13.60
N LEU A 77 0.93 11.04 -13.16
CA LEU A 77 -0.12 10.37 -13.94
C LEU A 77 -1.31 11.29 -14.22
N LEU A 78 -1.75 12.06 -13.23
CA LEU A 78 -2.78 13.10 -13.40
C LEU A 78 -2.36 14.14 -14.45
N SER A 79 -1.08 14.53 -14.48
CA SER A 79 -0.56 15.48 -15.48
C SER A 79 -0.55 14.93 -16.91
N LEU A 80 -0.52 13.59 -17.07
CA LEU A 80 -0.69 12.92 -18.35
C LEU A 80 -2.17 12.74 -18.75
N GLY A 81 -3.10 13.18 -17.91
CA GLY A 81 -4.53 13.11 -18.16
C GLY A 81 -5.21 11.84 -17.67
N ILE A 82 -4.50 10.93 -16.97
CA ILE A 82 -5.11 9.74 -16.36
C ILE A 82 -6.09 10.16 -15.26
N ARG A 83 -7.29 9.59 -15.27
CA ARG A 83 -8.39 9.87 -14.34
C ARG A 83 -8.92 8.59 -13.71
N LYS A 84 -9.81 8.80 -12.74
CA LYS A 84 -10.56 7.72 -12.09
C LYS A 84 -11.27 6.87 -13.14
N GLY A 85 -11.05 5.55 -13.12
CA GLY A 85 -11.64 4.57 -14.01
C GLY A 85 -10.82 4.27 -15.27
N ASP A 86 -9.73 4.99 -15.54
CA ASP A 86 -8.87 4.72 -16.69
C ASP A 86 -8.01 3.48 -16.44
N MET A 87 -8.00 2.53 -17.38
CA MET A 87 -7.16 1.33 -17.25
C MET A 87 -5.70 1.60 -17.61
N VAL A 88 -4.79 1.30 -16.69
CA VAL A 88 -3.34 1.46 -16.90
C VAL A 88 -2.61 0.11 -16.78
N MET A 89 -1.98 -0.33 -17.87
CA MET A 89 -1.19 -1.57 -17.87
C MET A 89 0.24 -1.33 -17.35
N LEU A 90 0.67 -2.15 -16.38
CA LEU A 90 2.02 -2.09 -15.81
C LEU A 90 2.85 -3.31 -16.23
N ILE A 91 3.91 -3.10 -17.02
CA ILE A 91 4.90 -4.14 -17.38
C ILE A 91 6.25 -3.77 -16.77
N LEU A 92 6.37 -3.90 -15.45
CA LEU A 92 7.54 -3.44 -14.68
C LEU A 92 8.34 -4.57 -14.01
N LYS A 93 7.98 -5.84 -14.23
CA LYS A 93 8.57 -7.01 -13.54
C LYS A 93 8.55 -6.82 -12.01
N ARG A 94 9.62 -7.20 -11.31
CA ARG A 94 9.83 -6.96 -9.87
C ARG A 94 10.70 -5.73 -9.60
N ASN A 95 10.68 -4.75 -10.49
CA ASN A 95 11.39 -3.49 -10.25
C ASN A 95 10.72 -2.71 -9.12
N ILE A 96 11.51 -1.93 -8.39
CA ILE A 96 11.05 -1.19 -7.22
C ILE A 96 9.95 -0.18 -7.58
N GLU A 97 9.97 0.32 -8.81
CA GLU A 97 9.04 1.32 -9.35
C GLU A 97 7.60 0.82 -9.40
N PHE A 98 7.38 -0.49 -9.58
CA PHE A 98 6.05 -1.08 -9.55
C PHE A 98 5.27 -0.66 -8.31
N TRP A 99 5.92 -0.62 -7.15
CA TRP A 99 5.27 -0.40 -5.86
C TRP A 99 4.73 1.03 -5.71
N HIS A 100 5.48 2.05 -6.13
CA HIS A 100 4.95 3.41 -6.04
C HIS A 100 4.00 3.77 -7.19
N VAL A 101 4.08 3.07 -8.34
CA VAL A 101 3.12 3.24 -9.44
C VAL A 101 1.76 2.61 -9.12
N ILE A 102 1.72 1.38 -8.60
CA ILE A 102 0.44 0.74 -8.26
C ILE A 102 -0.29 1.50 -7.14
N LEU A 103 0.44 2.00 -6.15
CA LEU A 103 -0.12 2.85 -5.10
C LEU A 103 -0.60 4.20 -5.62
N ALA A 104 0.10 4.79 -6.59
CA ALA A 104 -0.34 6.02 -7.23
C ALA A 104 -1.66 5.83 -7.99
N LEU A 105 -1.80 4.71 -8.72
CA LEU A 105 -3.05 4.36 -9.41
C LEU A 105 -4.21 4.17 -8.42
N HIS A 106 -3.97 3.45 -7.32
CA HIS A 106 -4.96 3.33 -6.24
C HIS A 106 -5.38 4.70 -5.70
N LYS A 107 -4.44 5.63 -5.49
CA LYS A 107 -4.74 6.99 -4.99
C LYS A 107 -5.65 7.78 -5.92
N ILE A 108 -5.43 7.68 -7.23
CA ILE A 108 -6.22 8.43 -8.23
C ILE A 108 -7.47 7.67 -8.71
N GLY A 109 -7.63 6.41 -8.30
CA GLY A 109 -8.76 5.56 -8.66
C GLY A 109 -8.74 5.07 -10.10
N ALA A 110 -7.55 4.96 -10.71
CA ALA A 110 -7.29 4.38 -12.02
C ALA A 110 -6.93 2.89 -11.89
#